data_AF-A0AAP9YJZ8-F1
#
_entry.id   AF-A0AAP9YJZ8-F1
#
_cell.length_a   1.000
_cell.length_b   1.000
_cell.length_c   1.000
_cell.angle_alpha   90.00
_cell.angle_beta   90.00
_cell.angle_gamma   90.00
#
_symmetry.space_group_name_H-M   'P 1'
#
loop_
_entity.id
_entity.type
_entity.pdbx_description
1 polymer ?
#
loop_
_entity_poly.entity_id
_entity_poly.type
_entity_poly.pdbx_seq_one_letter_code
_entity_poly.pdbx_strand_id
1 'polypeptide(L)' 'MAASTISASFRLAAACYALFAQRQVLGLRKSEPDHAWPWNLRWWKPGDARSALVKAGALILAEIEPLDHQEQKATHV' A
#
# COMPACT_ATOMS: atom_id res chain seq x y z
N MET A 1 -8.33 12.13 -16.96
CA MET A 1 -8.57 10.70 -16.69
C MET A 1 -7.24 9.96 -16.41
N ALA A 2 -6.38 10.50 -15.54
CA ALA A 2 -5.03 9.95 -15.27
C ALA A 2 -4.69 9.90 -13.76
N ALA A 3 -5.36 10.71 -12.93
CA ALA A 3 -5.17 10.70 -11.48
C ALA A 3 -5.70 9.41 -10.81
N SER A 4 -6.74 8.79 -11.38
CA SER A 4 -7.41 7.61 -10.81
C SER A 4 -6.58 6.31 -10.90
N THR A 5 -5.63 6.23 -11.84
CA THR A 5 -4.83 5.01 -12.07
C THR A 5 -3.65 4.90 -11.11
N ILE A 6 -3.06 6.04 -10.73
CA ILE A 6 -1.95 6.08 -9.77
C ILE A 6 -2.46 5.74 -8.36
N SER A 7 -3.65 6.24 -7.99
CA SER A 7 -4.28 5.91 -6.70
C SER A 7 -4.55 4.41 -6.55
N ALA A 8 -5.12 3.76 -7.59
CA ALA A 8 -5.34 2.31 -7.55
C ALA A 8 -4.06 1.50 -7.25
N SER A 9 -2.88 2.03 -7.62
CA SER A 9 -1.59 1.37 -7.39
C SER A 9 -1.16 1.41 -5.92
N PHE A 10 -1.45 2.48 -5.17
CA PHE A 10 -1.05 2.56 -3.76
C PHE A 10 -1.82 1.55 -2.87
N ARG A 11 -3.12 1.33 -3.14
CA ARG A 11 -3.93 0.30 -2.44
C ARG A 11 -3.38 -1.11 -2.64
N LEU A 12 -3.01 -1.45 -3.88
CA LEU A 12 -2.44 -2.75 -4.20
C LEU A 12 -1.07 -2.95 -3.54
N ALA A 13 -0.22 -1.91 -3.54
CA ALA A 13 1.06 -1.94 -2.85
C ALA A 13 0.89 -2.10 -1.33
N ALA A 14 -0.09 -1.44 -0.72
CA ALA A 14 -0.39 -1.59 0.71
C ALA A 14 -0.83 -3.03 1.06
N ALA A 15 -1.72 -3.61 0.25
CA ALA A 15 -2.16 -5.00 0.42
C ALA A 15 -1.00 -5.99 0.36
N CYS A 16 -0.05 -5.79 -0.55
CA CYS A 16 1.15 -6.64 -0.65
C CYS A 16 2.02 -6.58 0.62
N TYR A 17 2.19 -5.41 1.22
CA TYR A 17 2.93 -5.29 2.48
C TYR A 17 2.19 -5.90 3.67
N ALA A 18 0.86 -5.77 3.73
CA ALA A 18 0.04 -6.41 4.76
C ALA A 18 0.12 -7.95 4.67
N LEU A 19 0.02 -8.50 3.46
CA LEU A 19 0.16 -9.94 3.20
C LEU A 19 1.57 -10.44 3.53
N PHE A 20 2.61 -9.66 3.23
CA PHE A 20 3.98 -9.98 3.59
C PHE A 20 4.19 -10.01 5.11
N ALA A 21 3.60 -9.07 5.86
CA ALA A 21 3.62 -9.10 7.32
C ALA A 21 2.92 -10.35 7.88
N GLN A 22 1.75 -10.70 7.33
CA GLN A 22 1.00 -11.90 7.73
C GLN A 22 1.80 -13.18 7.46
N ARG A 23 2.45 -13.28 6.29
CA ARG A 23 3.31 -14.42 5.94
C ARG A 23 4.47 -14.59 6.92
N GLN A 24 5.08 -13.49 7.38
CA GLN A 24 6.13 -13.57 8.39
C GLN A 24 5.63 -14.09 9.75
N VAL A 25 4.44 -13.68 10.18
CA VAL A 25 3.82 -14.20 11.42
C VAL A 25 3.51 -15.69 11.32
N LEU A 26 3.09 -16.15 10.13
CA LEU A 26 2.84 -17.58 9.86
C LEU A 26 4.13 -18.41 9.65
N GLY A 27 5.31 -17.81 9.80
CA GLY A 27 6.60 -18.48 9.54
C GLY A 27 6.92 -18.71 8.06
N LEU A 28 6.08 -18.22 7.15
CA LEU A 28 6.26 -18.30 5.70
C LEU A 28 7.17 -17.15 5.24
N ARG A 29 8.49 -17.31 5.43
CA ARG A 29 9.50 -16.32 5.02
C ARG A 29 9.75 -16.31 3.51
N LYS A 30 8.74 -15.93 2.73
CA LYS A 30 8.94 -15.58 1.32
C LYS A 30 9.36 -14.12 1.22
N SER A 31 10.56 -13.86 0.69
CA SER A 31 11.06 -12.50 0.42
C SER A 31 10.42 -11.85 -0.80
N GLU A 32 9.60 -12.58 -1.56
CA GLU A 32 8.97 -12.07 -2.78
C GLU A 32 7.65 -11.36 -2.46
N PRO A 33 7.37 -10.21 -3.11
CA PRO A 33 6.08 -9.55 -3.01
C PRO A 33 4.98 -10.38 -3.67
N ASP A 34 3.72 -10.05 -3.36
CA ASP A 34 2.58 -10.67 -4.00
C ASP A 34 2.47 -10.27 -5.48
N HIS A 35 1.77 -11.08 -6.28
CA HIS A 35 1.56 -10.84 -7.72
C HIS A 35 0.82 -9.52 -7.99
N ALA A 36 0.13 -8.98 -6.99
CA ALA A 36 -0.56 -7.71 -7.03
C ALA A 36 0.38 -6.48 -6.88
N TRP A 37 1.69 -6.68 -6.68
CA TRP A 37 2.63 -5.57 -6.52
C TRP A 37 2.75 -4.76 -7.82
N PRO A 38 2.39 -3.45 -7.82
CA PRO A 38 2.22 -2.68 -9.04
C PRO A 38 3.51 -2.03 -9.54
N TRP A 39 4.57 -2.05 -8.74
CA TRP A 39 5.84 -1.40 -9.08
C TRP A 39 6.94 -2.43 -9.40
N ASN A 40 8.09 -1.93 -9.85
CA ASN A 40 9.23 -2.79 -10.12
C ASN A 40 9.71 -3.48 -8.82
N LEU A 41 10.06 -4.76 -8.93
CA LEU A 41 10.57 -5.58 -7.82
C LEU A 41 11.82 -4.99 -7.16
N ARG A 42 12.61 -4.16 -7.85
CA ARG A 42 13.76 -3.45 -7.28
C ARG A 42 13.37 -2.51 -6.11
N TRP A 43 12.14 -2.01 -6.10
CA TRP A 43 11.63 -1.13 -5.04
C TRP A 43 11.12 -1.91 -3.82
N TRP A 44 10.94 -3.22 -3.98
CA TRP A 44 10.55 -4.08 -2.88
C TRP A 44 11.71 -4.22 -1.90
N LYS A 45 11.46 -3.83 -0.65
CA LYS A 45 12.40 -3.98 0.46
C LYS A 45 11.79 -4.92 1.50
N PRO A 46 12.10 -6.22 1.46
CA PRO A 46 11.70 -7.15 2.50
C PRO A 46 12.39 -6.70 3.80
N GLY A 47 11.61 -6.62 4.87
CA GLY A 47 12.07 -6.27 6.22
C GLY A 47 11.16 -6.95 7.24
N ASP A 48 11.22 -6.54 8.50
CA ASP A 48 10.39 -7.16 9.54
C ASP A 48 8.89 -6.90 9.35
N ALA A 49 8.06 -7.80 9.88
CA ALA A 49 6.60 -7.70 9.82
C ALA A 49 6.08 -6.33 10.29
N ARG A 50 6.66 -5.77 11.35
CA ARG A 50 6.33 -4.42 11.85
C ARG A 50 6.61 -3.34 10.80
N SER A 51 7.79 -3.36 10.19
CA SER A 51 8.18 -2.39 9.17
C SER A 51 7.31 -2.49 7.92
N ALA A 52 6.86 -3.70 7.57
CA ALA A 52 5.91 -3.92 6.48
C ALA A 52 4.54 -3.32 6.79
N LEU A 53 4.00 -3.51 8.00
CA LEU A 53 2.72 -2.90 8.42
C LEU A 53 2.80 -1.37 8.45
N VAL A 54 3.91 -0.79 8.90
CA VAL A 54 4.11 0.67 8.89
C VAL A 54 4.07 1.21 7.45
N LYS A 55 4.75 0.54 6.51
CA LYS A 55 4.71 0.92 5.08
C LYS A 55 3.30 0.77 4.50
N ALA A 56 2.60 -0.31 4.82
CA ALA A 56 1.22 -0.52 4.40
C ALA A 56 0.31 0.62 4.91
N GLY A 57 0.45 1.00 6.18
CA GLY A 57 -0.28 2.11 6.77
C GLY A 57 0.00 3.44 6.09
N ALA A 58 1.27 3.74 5.79
CA ALA A 58 1.65 4.97 5.07
C ALA A 58 1.04 5.02 3.66
N LEU A 59 1.02 3.90 2.94
CA LEU A 59 0.41 3.80 1.60
C LEU A 59 -1.11 3.94 1.63
N ILE A 60 -1.78 3.39 2.66
CA ILE A 60 -3.22 3.58 2.87
C ILE A 60 -3.51 5.04 3.22
N LEU A 61 -2.71 5.65 4.08
CA LEU A 61 -2.89 7.06 4.44
C LEU A 61 -2.73 7.97 3.22
N ALA A 62 -1.73 7.71 2.36
CA ALA A 62 -1.54 8.43 1.10
C ALA A 62 -2.71 8.27 0.11
N GLU A 63 -3.49 7.18 0.23
CA GLU A 63 -4.71 6.97 -0.55
C GLU A 63 -5.93 7.71 0.02
N ILE A 64 -5.98 7.85 1.35
CA ILE A 64 -7.09 8.49 2.04
C ILE A 64 -6.99 10.02 1.95
N GLU A 65 -5.80 10.59 2.05
CA GLU A 65 -5.59 12.04 2.04
C GLU A 65 -6.20 12.74 0.80
N PRO A 66 -6.06 12.21 -0.43
CA PRO A 66 -6.76 12.76 -1.59
C PRO A 66 -8.29 12.65 -1.50
N LEU A 67 -8.82 11.57 -0.94
CA LEU A 67 -10.27 11.33 -0.80
C LEU A 67 -10.89 12.33 0.18
N ASP A 68 -10.25 12.49 1.34
CA ASP A 68 -10.67 13.45 2.37
C ASP A 68 -10.63 14.89 1.83
N HIS A 69 -9.61 15.23 1.03
CA HIS A 69 -9.53 16.54 0.39
C HIS A 69 -10.62 16.77 -0.69
N GLN A 70 -11.14 15.73 -1.35
CA GLN A 70 -12.31 15.88 -2.24
C GLN A 70 -13.60 16.10 -1.44
N GLU A 71 -13.77 15.40 -0.31
CA GLU A 71 -14.95 15.50 0.54
C GLU A 71 -15.08 16.88 1.21
N GLN A 72 -13.95 17.44 1.68
CA GLN A 72 -13.89 18.78 2.23
C GLN A 72 -14.21 19.87 1.19
N LYS A 73 -13.80 19.68 -0.07
CA LYS A 73 -14.14 20.62 -1.16
C LYS A 73 -15.62 20.59 -1.54
N ALA A 74 -16.26 19.42 -1.49
CA ALA A 74 -17.68 19.29 -1.80
C ALA A 74 -18.60 19.93 -0.76
N THR A 75 -18.12 20.11 0.48
CA THR A 75 -18.91 20.71 1.58
C THR A 75 -18.83 22.24 1.61
N HIS A 76 -17.84 22.83 0.92
CA HIS A 76 -17.61 24.28 0.85
C HIS A 76 -18.14 24.94 -0.43
N VAL A 77 -18.95 24.22 -1.23
CA VAL A 77 -19.69 24.69 -2.40
C VAL A 77 -21.19 24.66 -2.10
#